data_AF-A0A229SBL7-F1
#
_entry.id   AF-A0A229SBL7-F1
#
_cell.length_a   1.000
_cell.length_b   1.000
_cell.length_c   1.000
_cell.angle_alpha   90.00
_cell.angle_beta   90.00
_cell.angle_gamma   90.00
#
_symmetry.space_group_name_H-M   'P 1'
#
loop_
_entity.id
_entity.type
_entity.pdbx_description
1 polymer ?
#
loop_
_entity_poly.entity_id
_entity_poly.type
_entity_poly.pdbx_seq_one_letter_code
_entity_poly.pdbx_strand_id
1 'polypeptide(L)'
;MASTLHVAREAISLLNSPRTARIRECEHPDCSRLFCDLSHGGRRRRCGMGTCGTKAKSATYRRRKKERIAALRRMPQEAEGSETGRKIRPNEVMAGTRTSARLTR
;
A
#
# COMPACT_ATOMS: atom_id res chain seq x y z
N MET A 1 37.59 10.02 6.92
CA MET A 1 37.96 11.06 5.95
C MET A 1 37.77 10.60 4.49
N ALA A 2 38.29 9.45 4.04
CA ALA A 2 38.17 9.00 2.64
C ALA A 2 36.74 8.73 2.13
N SER A 3 35.84 8.25 3.00
CA SER A 3 34.46 7.89 2.62
C SER A 3 33.62 9.10 2.17
N THR A 4 33.75 10.25 2.85
CA THR A 4 32.98 11.46 2.51
C THR A 4 33.37 12.03 1.15
N LEU A 5 34.67 12.04 0.83
CA LEU A 5 35.16 12.48 -0.47
C LEU A 5 34.67 11.57 -1.60
N HIS A 6 34.65 10.26 -1.37
CA HIS A 6 34.10 9.31 -2.34
C HIS A 6 32.61 9.58 -2.61
N VAL A 7 31.80 9.72 -1.55
CA VAL A 7 30.37 10.05 -1.68
C VAL A 7 30.17 11.38 -2.42
N ALA A 8 30.96 12.40 -2.13
CA ALA A 8 30.86 13.69 -2.81
C ALA A 8 31.16 13.58 -4.31
N ARG A 9 32.20 12.83 -4.70
CA ARG A 9 32.55 12.60 -6.12
C ARG A 9 31.45 11.84 -6.85
N GLU A 10 30.91 10.79 -6.25
CA GLU A 10 29.80 10.03 -6.85
C GLU A 10 28.54 10.88 -6.99
N ALA A 11 28.24 11.74 -6.01
CA ALA A 11 27.13 12.68 -6.08
C ALA A 11 27.31 13.68 -7.23
N ILE A 12 28.49 14.27 -7.39
CA ILE A 12 28.80 15.19 -8.51
C ILE A 12 28.69 14.47 -9.86
N SER A 13 29.21 13.24 -9.97
CA SER A 13 29.10 12.42 -11.18
C SER A 13 27.64 12.14 -11.54
N LEU A 14 26.81 11.78 -10.55
CA LEU A 14 25.38 11.57 -10.74
C LEU A 14 24.69 12.85 -11.25
N LEU A 15 24.98 14.00 -10.65
CA LEU A 15 24.38 15.30 -10.99
C LEU A 15 24.74 15.79 -12.40
N ASN A 16 25.89 15.38 -12.94
CA ASN A 16 26.30 15.67 -14.31
C ASN A 16 25.81 14.65 -15.35
N SER A 17 25.11 13.60 -14.91
CA SER A 17 24.62 12.55 -15.81
C SER A 17 23.18 12.81 -16.28
N PRO A 18 22.70 12.14 -17.35
CA PRO A 18 21.28 12.17 -17.73
C PRO A 18 20.33 11.68 -16.62
N ARG A 19 20.83 10.98 -15.59
CA ARG A 19 20.02 10.52 -14.46
C ARG A 19 19.59 11.64 -13.53
N THR A 20 20.15 12.84 -13.65
CA THR A 20 19.70 14.03 -12.89
C THR A 20 18.23 14.33 -13.12
N ALA A 21 17.74 14.13 -14.34
CA ALA A 21 16.32 14.28 -14.68
C ALA A 21 15.40 13.25 -13.97
N ARG A 22 15.99 12.19 -13.38
CA ARG A 22 15.27 11.17 -12.60
C ARG A 22 15.35 11.42 -11.10
N ILE A 23 16.03 12.48 -10.64
CA ILE A 23 16.01 12.88 -9.23
C ILE A 23 14.65 13.52 -8.96
N ARG A 24 13.93 12.96 -7.99
CA ARG A 24 12.60 13.42 -7.59
C ARG A 24 12.54 13.62 -6.09
N GLU A 25 11.72 14.57 -5.67
CA GLU A 25 11.32 14.71 -4.28
C GLU A 25 10.17 13.74 -3.96
N CYS A 26 10.13 13.27 -2.72
CA CYS A 26 9.05 12.41 -2.24
C CYS A 26 7.70 13.16 -2.21
N GLU A 27 6.65 12.61 -2.82
CA GLU A 27 5.31 13.22 -2.84
C GLU A 27 4.56 13.11 -1.48
N HIS A 28 5.26 12.91 -0.36
CA HIS A 28 4.64 12.88 0.97
C HIS A 28 4.73 14.27 1.57
N PRO A 29 3.62 14.88 2.03
CA PRO A 29 3.61 16.25 2.53
C PRO A 29 4.70 16.51 3.57
N ASP A 30 4.87 15.56 4.50
CA ASP A 30 5.86 15.67 5.58
C ASP A 30 7.22 15.01 5.26
N CYS A 31 7.63 14.89 3.99
CA CYS A 31 8.90 14.26 3.61
C CYS A 31 9.59 14.96 2.44
N SER A 32 10.74 15.57 2.72
CA SER A 32 11.59 16.26 1.73
C SER A 32 12.74 15.42 1.18
N ARG A 33 12.68 14.09 1.33
CA ARG A 33 13.77 13.21 0.85
C ARG A 33 13.80 13.14 -0.67
N LEU A 34 14.98 13.40 -1.24
CA LEU A 34 15.28 13.15 -2.64
C LEU A 34 15.56 11.66 -2.89
N PHE A 35 15.21 11.19 -4.07
CA PHE A 35 15.54 9.85 -4.55
C PHE A 35 15.75 9.86 -6.07
N CYS A 36 16.55 8.93 -6.57
CA CYS A 36 16.68 8.69 -8.01
C CYS A 36 15.64 7.64 -8.45
N ASP A 37 14.80 7.98 -9.43
CA ASP A 37 13.81 7.05 -9.98
C ASP A 37 14.45 6.07 -10.96
N LEU A 38 14.95 4.98 -10.39
CA LEU A 38 15.49 3.82 -11.12
C LEU A 38 14.39 2.80 -11.49
N SER A 39 13.11 3.14 -11.35
CA SER A 39 12.04 2.25 -11.82
C SER A 39 12.01 2.22 -13.34
N HIS A 40 11.67 1.05 -13.90
CA HIS A 40 11.61 0.85 -15.34
C HIS A 40 10.75 1.92 -16.05
N GLY A 41 9.62 2.30 -15.45
CA GLY A 41 8.69 3.28 -16.02
C GLY A 41 8.85 4.71 -15.55
N GLY A 42 9.81 5.04 -14.68
CA GLY A 42 10.00 6.41 -14.16
C GLY A 42 8.76 6.99 -13.44
N ARG A 43 7.97 6.12 -12.80
CA ARG A 43 6.66 6.47 -12.19
C ARG A 43 6.67 6.39 -10.67
N ARG A 44 7.85 6.31 -10.04
CA ARG A 44 7.97 6.17 -8.59
C ARG A 44 7.71 7.51 -7.92
N ARG A 45 6.71 7.55 -7.03
CA ARG A 45 6.25 8.77 -6.33
C ARG A 45 6.77 8.94 -4.91
N ARG A 46 7.41 7.90 -4.35
CA ARG A 46 7.79 7.83 -2.92
C ARG A 46 9.23 7.37 -2.79
N CYS A 47 9.95 7.92 -1.81
CA CYS A 47 11.37 7.65 -1.61
C CYS A 47 11.71 6.18 -1.36
N GLY A 48 10.89 5.44 -0.59
CA GLY A 48 11.23 4.07 -0.18
C GLY A 48 10.07 3.28 0.39
N MET A 49 10.16 1.95 0.31
CA MET A 49 9.19 1.05 0.95
C MET A 49 9.33 1.07 2.49
N GLY A 50 10.54 1.20 3.03
CA GLY A 50 10.78 1.30 4.48
C GLY A 50 10.27 2.59 5.14
N THR A 51 9.78 3.55 4.36
CA THR A 51 9.29 4.84 4.87
C THR A 51 7.96 5.23 4.23
N CYS A 52 7.98 6.16 3.27
CA CYS A 52 6.77 6.76 2.72
C CYS A 52 5.92 5.79 1.90
N GLY A 53 6.51 4.73 1.33
CA GLY A 53 5.78 3.68 0.61
C GLY A 53 4.85 2.90 1.51
N THR A 54 5.31 2.45 2.69
CA THR A 54 4.45 1.76 3.65
C THR A 54 3.39 2.70 4.22
N LYS A 55 3.74 3.95 4.56
CA LYS A 55 2.77 4.96 4.99
C LYS A 55 1.62 5.15 3.99
N ALA A 56 1.94 5.29 2.70
CA ALA A 56 0.95 5.45 1.64
C ALA A 56 0.05 4.20 1.49
N LYS A 57 0.63 3.00 1.56
CA LYS A 57 -0.12 1.73 1.56
C LYS A 57 -1.06 1.64 2.75
N SER A 58 -0.58 1.94 3.96
CA SER A 58 -1.37 1.93 5.19
C SER A 58 -2.52 2.94 5.15
N ALA A 59 -2.27 4.16 4.66
CA ALA A 59 -3.32 5.17 4.51
C ALA A 59 -4.43 4.70 3.56
N THR A 60 -4.06 4.15 2.40
CA THR A 60 -5.01 3.60 1.42
C THR A 60 -5.81 2.44 2.00
N TYR A 61 -5.14 1.51 2.70
CA TYR A 61 -5.79 0.39 3.37
C TYR A 61 -6.80 0.86 4.43
N ARG A 62 -6.40 1.81 5.29
CA ARG A 62 -7.29 2.37 6.33
C ARG A 62 -8.50 3.07 5.72
N ARG A 63 -8.33 3.82 4.63
CA ARG A 63 -9.42 4.47 3.91
C ARG A 63 -10.43 3.44 3.39
N ARG A 64 -9.96 2.42 2.67
CA ARG A 64 -10.82 1.32 2.17
C ARG A 64 -11.51 0.54 3.29
N LYS A 65 -10.82 0.31 4.42
CA LYS A 65 -11.43 -0.34 5.58
C LYS A 65 -12.55 0.51 6.18
N LYS A 66 -12.35 1.82 6.31
CA LYS A 66 -13.39 2.77 6.77
C LYS A 66 -14.58 2.81 5.81
N GLU A 67 -14.33 2.90 4.51
CA GLU A 67 -15.37 2.87 3.47
C GLU A 67 -16.19 1.58 3.54
N ARG A 68 -15.53 0.42 3.69
CA ARG A 68 -16.21 -0.88 3.83
C ARG A 68 -17.07 -0.94 5.09
N ILE A 69 -16.56 -0.47 6.24
CA ILE A 69 -17.33 -0.42 7.49
C ILE A 69 -18.51 0.54 7.35
N ALA A 70 -18.32 1.70 6.72
CA ALA A 70 -19.38 2.66 6.47
C ALA A 70 -20.47 2.09 5.54
N ALA A 71 -20.09 1.35 4.50
CA ALA A 71 -21.03 0.68 3.61
C ALA A 71 -21.89 -0.36 4.36
N LEU A 72 -21.28 -1.18 5.21
CA LEU A 72 -22.01 -2.13 6.05
C LEU A 72 -23.02 -1.45 6.99
N ARG A 73 -22.68 -0.26 7.50
CA ARG A 73 -23.57 0.53 8.38
C ARG A 73 -24.70 1.24 7.64
N ARG A 74 -24.57 1.49 6.33
CA ARG A 74 -25.58 2.16 5.50
C ARG A 74 -26.57 1.20 4.86
N MET A 75 -26.45 -0.12 5.09
CA MET A 75 -27.48 -1.06 4.69
C MET A 75 -28.77 -0.73 5.47
N PRO A 76 -29.88 -0.41 4.78
CA PRO A 76 -31.14 -0.14 5.47
C PRO A 76 -31.60 -1.43 6.16
N GLN A 77 -32.06 -1.31 7.41
CA GLN A 77 -32.74 -2.37 8.15
C GLN A 77 -34.14 -2.60 7.55
N GLU A 78 -34.23 -3.12 6.33
CA GLU A 78 -35.48 -3.67 5.80
C GLU A 78 -35.39 -5.20 5.80
N ALA A 79 -35.42 -5.76 7.01
CA ALA A 79 -35.58 -7.19 7.26
C ALA A 79 -36.19 -7.48 8.65
N GLU A 80 -37.00 -6.57 9.18
CA GLU A 80 -37.86 -6.88 10.34
C GLU A 80 -39.32 -6.87 9.87
N GLY A 81 -39.82 -8.02 9.40
CA GLY A 81 -41.25 -8.18 9.11
C GLY A 81 -41.62 -9.21 8.04
N SER A 82 -41.35 -10.50 8.28
CA SER A 82 -42.27 -11.56 7.82
C SER A 82 -42.02 -12.82 8.64
N GLU A 83 -42.84 -12.97 9.66
CA GLU A 83 -42.97 -14.16 10.48
C GLU A 83 -43.50 -15.31 9.60
N THR A 84 -42.62 -16.21 9.14
CA THR A 84 -42.97 -17.61 8.78
C THR A 84 -41.70 -18.41 8.44
N GLY A 85 -41.47 -19.51 9.16
CA GLY A 85 -40.68 -20.63 8.62
C GLY A 85 -39.39 -21.05 9.35
N ARG A 86 -39.56 -21.94 10.34
CA ARG A 86 -38.67 -23.06 10.74
C ARG A 86 -37.23 -22.73 11.18
N LYS A 87 -37.03 -22.67 12.50
CA LYS A 87 -35.72 -22.67 13.19
C LYS A 87 -34.96 -23.98 12.89
N ILE A 88 -33.84 -23.91 12.16
CA ILE A 88 -32.82 -24.99 12.12
C ILE A 88 -31.74 -24.64 13.16
N ARG A 89 -31.41 -25.59 14.03
CA ARG A 89 -30.42 -25.40 15.12
C ARG A 89 -28.98 -25.40 14.55
N PRO A 90 -28.05 -24.60 15.11
CA PRO A 90 -26.67 -24.58 14.62
C PRO A 90 -25.82 -25.56 15.43
N ASN A 91 -25.57 -26.75 14.89
CA ASN A 91 -24.39 -27.53 15.28
C ASN A 91 -23.96 -28.51 14.18
N GLU A 92 -23.21 -28.01 13.21
CA GLU A 92 -22.25 -28.82 12.44
C GLU A 92 -21.03 -27.92 12.15
N VAL A 93 -20.25 -27.70 13.20
CA VAL A 93 -18.87 -27.23 13.05
C VAL A 93 -18.02 -28.48 12.92
N MET A 94 -17.49 -28.80 11.74
CA MET A 94 -16.24 -29.57 11.66
C MET A 94 -15.48 -29.36 10.35
N ALA A 95 -14.20 -29.00 10.55
CA ALA A 95 -13.02 -29.32 9.76
C ALA A 95 -12.86 -28.75 8.34
N GLY A 96 -11.82 -27.92 8.16
CA GLY A 96 -11.28 -27.62 6.84
C GLY A 96 -10.36 -26.40 6.78
N THR A 97 -9.19 -26.47 7.40
CA THR A 97 -8.16 -25.42 7.37
C THR A 97 -7.57 -25.20 5.97
N ARG A 98 -7.50 -23.92 5.56
CA ARG A 98 -6.44 -23.21 4.80
C ARG A 98 -5.53 -24.04 3.87
N THR A 99 -5.39 -23.63 2.61
CA THR A 99 -4.16 -22.95 2.08
C THR A 99 -4.28 -22.68 0.58
N SER A 100 -3.77 -21.51 0.19
CA SER A 100 -3.71 -20.92 -1.14
C SER A 100 -2.80 -21.66 -2.13
N ALA A 101 -3.26 -21.84 -3.37
CA ALA A 101 -2.40 -21.93 -4.55
C ALA A 101 -3.08 -21.21 -5.71
N ARG A 102 -2.60 -20.00 -6.06
CA ARG A 102 -2.97 -19.34 -7.32
C ARG A 102 -1.80 -19.56 -8.27
N LEU A 103 -1.96 -20.52 -9.18
CA LEU A 103 -1.08 -20.69 -10.33
C LEU A 103 -1.15 -19.43 -11.20
N THR A 104 0.00 -18.82 -11.44
CA THR A 104 0.25 -17.92 -12.55
C THR A 104 0.39 -18.72 -13.83
N ARG A 105 -0.23 -18.24 -14.91
CA ARG A 105 0.10 -18.63 -16.28
C ARG A 105 0.67 -17.41 -16.98
#